data_AF-A0A562M0Q8-F1
#
_entry.id   AF-A0A562M0Q8-F1
#
_cell.length_a   1.000
_cell.length_b   1.000
_cell.length_c   1.000
_cell.angle_alpha   90.00
_cell.angle_beta   90.00
_cell.angle_gamma   90.00
#
_symmetry.space_group_name_H-M   'P 1'
#
loop_
_entity.id
_entity.type
_entity.pdbx_description
1 polymer ?
#
loop_
_entity_poly.entity_id
_entity_poly.type
_entity_poly.pdbx_seq_one_letter_code
_entity_poly.pdbx_strand_id
1 'polypeptide(L)'
;MKKRFTDEQIIGFLKQAAAGAPIKDLCRKHGFSDASFYLWRRKFGGMDVPDAKRLKSLEAENAKLKKMLAEAMLDIEGLKVVARGKF
;
A
#
# COMPACT_ATOMS: atom_id res chain seq x y z
N MET A 1 -7.73 12.28 4.69
CA MET A 1 -6.86 12.34 5.89
C MET A 1 -5.41 12.39 5.41
N LYS A 2 -4.65 13.44 5.75
CA LYS A 2 -3.25 13.59 5.30
C LYS A 2 -2.37 12.67 6.14
N LYS A 3 -1.55 11.81 5.51
CA LYS A 3 -0.55 11.02 6.24
C LYS A 3 0.43 11.99 6.93
N ARG A 4 0.72 11.76 8.22
CA ARG A 4 1.68 12.58 8.99
C ARG A 4 3.13 12.34 8.57
N PHE A 5 3.45 11.12 8.15
CA PHE A 5 4.78 10.71 7.69
C PHE A 5 4.71 10.16 6.27
N THR A 6 5.73 10.43 5.46
CA THR A 6 5.89 9.79 4.14
C THR A 6 6.38 8.35 4.30
N ASP A 7 6.19 7.53 3.26
CA ASP A 7 6.63 6.15 3.29
C ASP A 7 8.19 6.08 3.40
N GLU A 8 8.91 7.05 2.82
CA GLU A 8 10.37 7.19 2.95
C GLU A 8 10.82 7.51 4.38
N GLN A 9 10.11 8.40 5.07
CA GLN A 9 10.39 8.72 6.47
C GLN A 9 10.18 7.49 7.36
N ILE A 10 9.07 6.77 7.12
CA ILE A 10 8.76 5.54 7.84
C ILE A 10 9.85 4.49 7.64
N ILE A 11 10.28 4.25 6.39
CA ILE A 11 11.38 3.33 6.08
C ILE A 11 12.68 3.76 6.78
N GLY A 12 12.96 5.07 6.81
CA GLY A 12 14.09 5.63 7.54
C GLY A 12 14.05 5.33 9.05
N PHE A 13 12.87 5.39 9.68
CA PHE A 13 12.71 5.02 11.09
C PHE A 13 12.95 3.52 11.32
N LEU A 14 12.41 2.67 10.44
CA LEU A 14 12.61 1.22 10.50
C LEU A 14 14.09 0.84 10.34
N LYS A 15 14.82 1.52 9.44
CA LYS A 15 16.27 1.33 9.26
C LYS A 15 17.08 1.75 10.48
N GLN A 16 16.74 2.87 11.12
CA GLN A 16 17.40 3.28 12.36
C GLN A 16 17.22 2.23 13.46
N ALA A 17 16.00 1.69 13.61
CA ALA A 17 15.74 0.60 14.56
C ALA A 17 16.50 -0.68 14.19
N ALA A 18 16.58 -1.03 12.90
CA ALA A 18 17.37 -2.18 12.42
C ALA A 18 18.88 -2.00 12.67
N ALA A 19 19.36 -0.75 12.65
CA ALA A 19 20.75 -0.39 13.00
C ALA A 19 21.00 -0.30 14.52
N GLY A 20 20.01 -0.67 15.35
CA GLY A 20 20.15 -0.76 16.81
C GLY A 20 19.60 0.42 17.61
N ALA A 21 18.99 1.43 16.97
CA ALA A 21 18.36 2.52 17.71
C ALA A 21 17.15 2.00 18.52
N PRO A 22 17.04 2.34 19.83
CA PRO A 22 15.89 1.93 20.64
C PRO A 22 14.58 2.50 20.08
N ILE A 23 13.57 1.63 19.88
CA ILE A 23 12.26 2.02 19.33
C ILE A 23 11.62 3.13 20.19
N LYS A 24 11.72 3.03 21.51
CA LYS A 24 11.16 4.04 22.43
C LYS A 24 11.73 5.45 22.20
N ASP A 25 13.02 5.53 21.89
CA ASP A 25 13.67 6.82 21.62
C ASP A 25 13.23 7.39 20.28
N LEU A 26 13.09 6.54 19.25
CA LEU A 26 12.55 6.93 17.96
C LEU A 26 11.11 7.44 18.08
N CYS A 27 10.27 6.73 18.83
CA CYS A 27 8.89 7.11 19.12
C CYS A 27 8.82 8.50 19.79
N ARG A 28 9.64 8.73 20.83
CA ARG A 28 9.70 10.02 21.54
C ARG A 28 10.25 11.14 20.64
N LYS A 29 11.32 10.88 19.89
CA LYS A 29 11.99 11.86 19.04
C LYS A 29 11.13 12.31 17.85
N HIS A 30 10.43 11.39 17.22
CA HIS A 30 9.65 11.67 16.01
C HIS A 30 8.16 11.82 16.28
N GLY A 31 7.70 11.51 17.50
CA GLY A 31 6.32 11.73 17.92
C GLY A 31 5.32 10.73 17.33
N PHE A 32 5.68 9.45 17.29
CA PHE A 32 4.77 8.35 16.95
C PHE A 32 4.75 7.29 18.06
N SER A 33 3.73 6.44 18.07
CA SER A 33 3.59 5.38 19.08
C SER A 33 4.31 4.09 18.67
N ASP A 34 4.67 3.25 19.65
CA ASP A 34 5.20 1.90 19.40
C ASP A 34 4.25 1.09 18.49
N ALA A 35 2.93 1.21 18.68
CA ALA A 35 1.94 0.57 17.83
C ALA A 35 2.05 1.01 16.35
N SER A 36 2.31 2.30 16.10
CA SER A 36 2.53 2.82 14.75
C SER A 36 3.79 2.22 14.13
N PHE A 37 4.87 2.11 14.92
CA PHE A 37 6.11 1.50 14.47
C PHE A 37 5.91 0.05 14.03
N TYR A 38 5.24 -0.78 14.82
CA TYR A 38 5.00 -2.19 14.45
C TYR A 38 4.05 -2.35 13.27
N LEU A 39 3.05 -1.48 13.13
CA LEU A 39 2.20 -1.44 11.94
C LEU A 39 3.02 -1.15 10.68
N TRP A 40 3.94 -0.19 10.75
CA TRP A 40 4.85 0.11 9.66
C TRP A 40 5.85 -1.01 9.40
N ARG A 41 6.40 -1.64 10.44
CA ARG A 41 7.30 -2.78 10.30
C ARG A 41 6.65 -3.95 9.58
N ARG A 42 5.36 -4.20 9.83
CA ARG A 42 4.58 -5.21 9.09
C ARG A 42 4.44 -4.86 7.60
N LYS A 43 4.30 -3.58 7.27
CA LYS A 43 4.07 -3.13 5.89
C LYS A 43 5.35 -2.94 5.08
N PHE A 44 6.39 -2.38 5.69
CA PHE A 44 7.61 -1.90 5.02
C PHE A 44 8.89 -2.56 5.56
N GLY A 45 8.78 -3.48 6.53
CA GLY A 45 9.94 -4.18 7.08
C GLY A 45 10.71 -4.91 5.98
N GLY A 46 12.02 -4.70 5.95
CA GLY A 46 12.90 -5.29 4.92
C GLY A 46 12.84 -4.63 3.54
N MET A 47 12.03 -3.58 3.35
CA MET A 47 11.97 -2.83 2.09
C MET A 47 12.88 -1.61 2.12
N ASP A 48 13.50 -1.31 0.97
CA ASP A 48 14.10 -0.02 0.70
C ASP A 48 13.09 0.97 0.08
N VAL A 49 13.47 2.24 0.04
CA VAL A 49 12.65 3.29 -0.58
C VAL A 49 12.26 2.98 -2.04
N PRO A 50 13.16 2.48 -2.91
CA PRO A 50 12.79 2.07 -4.26
C PRO A 50 11.76 0.93 -4.27
N ASP A 51 11.86 -0.03 -3.35
CA ASP A 51 10.92 -1.14 -3.25
C ASP A 51 9.52 -0.64 -2.88
N ALA A 52 9.43 0.28 -1.92
CA ALA A 52 8.16 0.87 -1.52
C ALA A 52 7.52 1.70 -2.64
N LYS A 53 8.33 2.43 -3.43
CA LYS A 53 7.84 3.16 -4.61
C LYS A 53 7.33 2.20 -5.69
N ARG A 54 8.08 1.12 -5.96
CA ARG A 54 7.69 0.09 -6.92
C ARG A 54 6.40 -0.61 -6.48
N LEU A 55 6.29 -0.97 -5.20
CA LEU A 55 5.08 -1.57 -4.64
C LEU A 55 3.86 -0.67 -4.85
N LYS A 56 3.97 0.62 -4.54
CA LYS A 56 2.88 1.58 -4.74
C LYS A 56 2.45 1.68 -6.22
N SER A 57 3.42 1.66 -7.15
CA SER A 57 3.12 1.67 -8.59
C SER A 57 2.36 0.41 -9.00
N LEU A 58 2.81 -0.76 -8.55
CA LEU A 58 2.17 -2.04 -8.84
C LEU A 58 0.78 -2.14 -8.22
N GLU A 59 0.57 -1.65 -7.00
CA GLU A 59 -0.75 -1.57 -6.36
C GLU A 59 -1.72 -0.70 -7.18
N ALA A 60 -1.26 0.46 -7.67
CA ALA A 60 -2.08 1.35 -8.49
C ALA A 60 -2.44 0.73 -9.85
N GLU A 61 -1.47 0.09 -10.50
CA GLU A 61 -1.70 -0.62 -11.76
C GLU A 61 -2.65 -1.80 -11.57
N ASN A 62 -2.47 -2.60 -10.53
CA ASN A 62 -3.35 -3.73 -10.21
C ASN A 62 -4.80 -3.27 -9.96
N ALA A 63 -4.98 -2.15 -9.24
CA ALA A 63 -6.30 -1.56 -9.04
C ALA A 63 -6.95 -1.12 -10.36
N LYS A 64 -6.18 -0.49 -11.26
CA LYS A 64 -6.65 -0.09 -12.59
C LYS A 64 -7.04 -1.33 -13.43
N LEU A 65 -6.19 -2.35 -13.45
CA LEU A 65 -6.44 -3.60 -14.16
C LEU A 65 -7.69 -4.31 -13.67
N LYS A 66 -7.88 -4.42 -12.35
CA LYS A 66 -9.10 -5.00 -11.75
C LYS A 66 -10.36 -4.24 -12.14
N LYS A 67 -10.29 -2.90 -12.16
CA LYS A 67 -11.43 -2.08 -12.58
C LYS A 67 -11.79 -2.34 -14.04
N MET A 68 -10.82 -2.29 -14.96
CA MET A 68 -11.05 -2.54 -16.38
C MET A 68 -11.57 -3.97 -16.62
N LEU A 69 -11.06 -4.95 -15.88
CA LEU A 69 -11.56 -6.32 -15.97
C LEU A 69 -13.02 -6.42 -15.52
N ALA A 70 -13.39 -5.79 -14.41
CA ALA A 70 -14.78 -5.77 -13.93
C ALA A 70 -15.72 -5.12 -14.95
N GLU A 71 -15.32 -3.98 -15.53
CA GLU A 71 -16.07 -3.29 -16.59
C GLU A 71 -16.26 -4.20 -17.82
N ALA A 72 -15.18 -4.81 -18.32
CA ALA A 72 -15.25 -5.72 -19.46
C ALA A 72 -16.13 -6.95 -19.17
N MET A 73 -16.10 -7.50 -17.95
CA MET A 73 -16.95 -8.62 -17.56
C MET A 73 -18.44 -8.24 -17.54
N LEU A 74 -18.77 -7.02 -17.10
CA LEU A 74 -20.14 -6.50 -17.14
C LEU A 74 -20.63 -6.30 -18.59
N ASP A 75 -19.79 -5.75 -19.46
CA ASP A 75 -20.11 -5.58 -20.88
C ASP A 75 -20.37 -6.93 -21.56
N ILE A 76 -19.51 -7.92 -21.30
CA ILE A 76 -19.67 -9.29 -21.82
C ILE A 76 -21.00 -9.88 -21.34
N GLU A 77 -21.36 -9.71 -20.07
CA GLU A 77 -22.63 -10.25 -19.58
C GLU A 77 -23.83 -9.53 -20.20
N GLY A 78 -23.77 -8.21 -20.35
CA GLY A 78 -24.78 -7.43 -21.07
C GLY A 78 -24.98 -7.91 -22.51
N LEU A 79 -23.88 -8.11 -23.26
CA LEU A 79 -23.93 -8.64 -24.62
C LEU A 79 -24.51 -10.06 -24.67
N LYS A 80 -24.19 -10.92 -23.69
CA LYS A 80 -24.78 -12.26 -23.61
C LYS A 80 -26.27 -12.25 -23.29
N VAL A 81 -26.77 -11.27 -22.54
CA VAL A 81 -28.21 -11.11 -22.29
C VAL A 81 -28.92 -10.72 -23.59
N VAL A 82 -28.39 -9.74 -24.32
CA VAL A 82 -28.90 -9.31 -25.62
C VAL A 82 -28.93 -10.47 -26.61
N ALA A 83 -27.81 -11.20 -26.74
CA ALA A 83 -27.70 -12.32 -27.67
C ALA A 83 -28.62 -13.50 -27.34
N ARG A 84 -29.02 -13.66 -26.08
CA ARG A 84 -29.97 -14.70 -25.64
C ARG A 84 -31.43 -14.34 -25.90
N GLY A 85 -31.71 -13.16 -26.47
CA GLY A 85 -33.05 -12.78 -26.92
C GLY A 85 -34.11 -12.75 -25.81
N LYS A 86 -33.70 -12.56 -24.55
CA LYS A 86 -34.63 -12.35 -23.44
C LYS A 86 -35.05 -10.88 -23.40
N PHE A 87 -35.94 -10.52 -24.32
CA PHE A 87 -36.74 -9.30 -24.29
C PHE A 87 -38.21 -9.68 -24.52
#